data_AF-A0A9P9M488-F1
#
_entry.id   AF-A0A9P9M488-F1
#
_cell.length_a   1.000
_cell.length_b   1.000
_cell.length_c   1.000
_cell.angle_alpha   90.00
_cell.angle_beta   90.00
_cell.angle_gamma   90.00
#
_symmetry.space_group_name_H-M   'P 1'
#
loop_
_entity.id
_entity.type
_entity.pdbx_description
1 polymer ?
#
loop_
_entity_poly.entity_id
_entity_poly.type
_entity_poly.pdbx_seq_one_letter_code
_entity_poly.pdbx_strand_id
1 'polypeptide(L)'
;MGHKGREGKYDFIIALGPETSNKEALAKWEKVSGQITRLSEQEKKQADLATHKKAQRVVEASGNRTNWIVTGTYKIKCPVIEKDYGEDDRSITIFAEKGQLFAKFNMGIIEGYMRLERHAKDIPTSGGGADTGTTAKKRKRAEFEDEDIPYDPYDSDRRSPTPEEFHLGKVTMPSPEYPSWDYRWRGTDTGCGEHQIDSEKKFYKMTFLEPLGMTIEGTFGSEYHKDCSFMAHKIATGKPYDGNISEAWAELSEDAISYR
;
A
#
# COMPACT_ATOMS: atom_id res chain seq x y z
N MET A 1 35.78 -23.46 -45.31
CA MET A 1 35.16 -23.64 -43.97
C MET A 1 34.08 -22.59 -43.86
N GLY A 2 32.78 -22.90 -44.04
CA GLY A 2 31.87 -23.49 -43.02
C GLY A 2 31.49 -22.36 -42.04
N HIS A 3 30.25 -21.89 -41.86
CA HIS A 3 28.94 -22.55 -41.87
C HIS A 3 27.84 -21.54 -42.27
N LYS A 4 26.86 -22.00 -43.06
CA LYS A 4 25.55 -21.37 -43.23
C LYS A 4 24.67 -21.73 -42.03
N GLY A 5 24.16 -20.74 -41.31
CA GLY A 5 23.09 -20.89 -40.31
C GLY A 5 21.74 -20.56 -40.95
N ARG A 6 20.80 -21.51 -40.92
CA ARG A 6 19.45 -21.41 -41.49
C ARG A 6 18.56 -20.54 -40.61
N GLU A 7 17.98 -19.49 -41.19
CA GLU A 7 16.79 -18.83 -40.68
C GLU A 7 15.59 -19.77 -40.84
N GLY A 8 15.02 -20.22 -39.71
CA GLY A 8 13.74 -20.92 -39.70
C GLY A 8 12.59 -19.92 -39.73
N LYS A 9 12.08 -19.60 -40.92
CA LYS A 9 10.76 -19.00 -41.09
C LYS A 9 9.71 -20.05 -40.79
N TYR A 10 8.97 -19.89 -39.69
CA TYR A 10 7.73 -20.61 -39.47
C TYR A 10 6.62 -19.86 -40.22
N ASP A 11 6.46 -20.18 -41.50
CA ASP A 11 5.28 -19.77 -42.26
C ASP A 11 4.09 -20.62 -41.78
N PHE A 12 3.25 -20.02 -40.93
CA PHE A 12 1.96 -20.60 -40.54
C PHE A 12 1.00 -20.46 -41.73
N ILE A 13 1.10 -21.37 -42.70
CA ILE A 13 0.13 -21.47 -43.80
C ILE A 13 -1.17 -22.03 -43.21
N ILE A 14 -2.13 -21.16 -42.92
CA ILE A 14 -3.51 -21.55 -42.66
C ILE A 14 -4.12 -21.97 -43.99
N ALA A 15 -4.06 -23.27 -44.29
CA ALA A 15 -4.81 -23.85 -45.38
C ALA A 15 -6.32 -23.72 -45.06
N LEU A 16 -7.00 -22.82 -45.76
CA LEU A 16 -8.45 -22.67 -45.71
C LEU A 16 -9.11 -23.89 -46.36
N GLY A 17 -9.36 -24.92 -45.55
CA GLY A 17 -10.29 -26.00 -45.85
C GLY A 17 -11.75 -25.53 -45.83
N PRO A 18 -12.70 -26.37 -46.28
CA PRO A 18 -14.06 -25.96 -46.66
C PRO A 18 -14.79 -25.22 -45.53
N GLU A 19 -15.53 -24.16 -45.89
CA GLU A 19 -16.22 -23.20 -45.01
C GLU A 19 -17.12 -23.83 -43.92
N THR A 20 -17.52 -25.09 -44.06
CA THR A 20 -18.26 -25.86 -43.05
C THR A 20 -17.40 -26.25 -41.85
N SER A 21 -16.09 -26.47 -42.05
CA SER A 21 -15.13 -26.82 -40.99
C SER A 21 -14.86 -25.65 -40.04
N ASN A 22 -14.87 -24.41 -40.57
CA ASN A 22 -14.67 -23.20 -39.76
C ASN A 22 -15.84 -22.90 -38.82
N LYS A 23 -17.08 -23.17 -39.23
CA LYS A 23 -18.26 -22.98 -38.37
C LYS A 23 -18.28 -23.95 -37.19
N GLU A 24 -17.91 -25.21 -37.43
CA GLU A 24 -17.78 -26.21 -36.35
C GLU A 24 -16.62 -25.90 -35.41
N ALA A 25 -15.49 -25.40 -35.93
CA ALA A 25 -14.36 -24.98 -35.12
C ALA A 25 -14.72 -23.78 -34.22
N LEU A 26 -15.43 -22.79 -34.76
CA LEU A 26 -15.90 -21.63 -34.00
C LEU A 26 -16.85 -22.04 -32.87
N ALA A 27 -17.85 -22.88 -33.17
CA ALA A 27 -18.80 -23.37 -32.17
C ALA A 27 -18.13 -24.20 -31.07
N LYS A 28 -17.11 -24.99 -31.41
CA LYS A 28 -16.28 -25.72 -30.42
C LYS A 28 -15.50 -24.74 -29.54
N TRP A 29 -14.92 -23.68 -30.13
CA TRP A 29 -14.14 -22.69 -29.39
C TRP A 29 -15.01 -21.87 -28.43
N GLU A 30 -16.20 -21.44 -28.85
CA GLU A 30 -17.17 -20.75 -27.99
C GLU A 30 -17.61 -21.63 -26.80
N LYS A 31 -17.84 -22.93 -27.06
CA LYS A 31 -18.18 -23.89 -26.00
C LYS A 31 -17.04 -24.05 -24.99
N VAL A 32 -15.79 -24.15 -25.45
CA VAL A 32 -14.61 -24.27 -24.59
C VAL A 32 -14.37 -22.97 -23.82
N SER A 33 -14.46 -21.81 -24.47
CA SER A 33 -14.33 -20.48 -23.85
C SER A 33 -15.38 -20.28 -22.74
N GLY A 34 -16.63 -20.66 -22.99
CA GLY A 34 -17.69 -20.61 -21.99
C GLY A 34 -17.46 -21.57 -20.81
N GLN A 35 -16.86 -22.74 -21.05
CA GLN A 35 -16.47 -23.66 -19.97
C GLN A 35 -15.31 -23.11 -19.13
N ILE A 36 -14.29 -22.54 -19.77
CA ILE A 36 -13.16 -21.89 -19.08
C ILE A 36 -13.66 -20.77 -18.17
N THR A 37 -14.54 -19.90 -18.68
CA THR A 37 -15.11 -18.78 -17.92
C THR A 37 -15.89 -19.27 -16.68
N ARG A 38 -16.70 -20.34 -16.82
CA ARG A 38 -17.43 -20.91 -15.69
C ARG A 38 -16.52 -21.53 -14.64
N LEU A 39 -15.44 -22.20 -15.07
CA LEU A 39 -14.46 -22.79 -14.16
C LEU A 39 -13.73 -21.69 -13.38
N SER A 40 -13.27 -20.63 -14.05
CA SER A 40 -12.60 -19.51 -13.37
C SER A 40 -13.54 -18.79 -12.38
N GLU A 41 -14.82 -18.61 -12.73
CA GLU A 41 -15.81 -18.05 -11.80
C GLU A 41 -16.05 -18.95 -10.59
N GLN A 42 -16.07 -20.28 -10.77
CA GLN A 42 -16.21 -21.22 -9.66
C GLN A 42 -15.00 -21.20 -8.73
N GLU A 43 -13.79 -21.17 -9.28
CA GLU A 43 -12.55 -21.06 -8.51
C GLU A 43 -12.53 -19.76 -7.70
N LYS A 44 -12.92 -18.63 -8.33
CA LYS A 44 -13.04 -17.34 -7.64
C LYS A 44 -14.03 -17.39 -6.48
N LYS A 45 -15.22 -17.97 -6.70
CA LYS A 45 -16.23 -18.15 -5.64
C LYS A 45 -15.73 -19.04 -4.50
N GLN A 46 -14.99 -20.12 -4.81
CA GLN A 46 -14.39 -20.97 -3.78
C GLN A 46 -13.30 -20.25 -2.98
N ALA A 47 -12.45 -19.47 -3.64
CA ALA A 47 -11.41 -18.67 -3.00
C ALA A 47 -12.00 -17.59 -2.10
N ASP A 48 -13.04 -16.87 -2.55
CA ASP A 48 -13.76 -15.89 -1.74
C ASP A 48 -14.43 -16.55 -0.53
N LEU A 49 -15.09 -17.70 -0.72
CA LEU A 49 -15.70 -18.45 0.38
C LEU A 49 -14.66 -18.95 1.40
N ALA A 50 -13.51 -19.43 0.93
CA ALA A 50 -12.42 -19.86 1.79
C ALA A 50 -11.84 -18.68 2.59
N THR A 51 -11.72 -17.51 1.97
CA THR A 51 -11.29 -16.27 2.60
C THR A 51 -12.27 -15.84 3.69
N HIS A 52 -13.58 -15.86 3.38
CA HIS A 52 -14.63 -15.57 4.35
C HIS A 52 -14.60 -16.53 5.55
N LYS A 53 -14.43 -17.84 5.31
CA LYS A 53 -14.32 -18.84 6.39
C LYS A 53 -13.09 -18.60 7.28
N LYS A 54 -11.95 -18.22 6.70
CA LYS A 54 -10.74 -17.85 7.46
C LYS A 54 -10.97 -16.60 8.31
N ALA A 55 -11.58 -15.58 7.74
CA ALA A 55 -11.97 -14.36 8.45
C ALA A 55 -12.91 -14.67 9.64
N GLN A 56 -13.90 -15.53 9.45
CA GLN A 56 -14.80 -15.96 10.52
C GLN A 56 -14.06 -16.66 11.67
N ARG A 57 -13.10 -17.54 11.36
CA ARG A 57 -12.26 -18.20 12.39
C ARG A 57 -11.41 -17.21 13.17
N VAL A 58 -10.92 -16.15 12.52
CA VAL A 58 -10.19 -15.05 13.18
C VAL A 58 -11.08 -14.34 14.21
N VAL A 59 -12.34 -14.07 13.85
CA VAL A 59 -13.33 -13.48 14.77
C VAL A 59 -13.57 -14.39 15.98
N GLU A 60 -13.74 -15.69 15.75
CA GLU A 60 -13.97 -16.68 16.80
C GLU A 60 -12.76 -16.80 17.75
N ALA A 61 -11.54 -16.81 17.19
CA ALA A 61 -10.30 -16.90 17.96
C ALA A 61 -10.00 -15.66 18.81
N SER A 62 -10.54 -14.50 18.43
CA SER A 62 -10.27 -13.22 19.09
C SER A 62 -10.81 -13.16 20.53
N GLY A 63 -11.81 -13.98 20.90
CA GLY A 63 -12.34 -14.15 22.27
C GLY A 63 -12.99 -12.91 22.92
N ASN A 64 -12.74 -11.70 22.42
CA ASN A 64 -13.12 -10.44 23.02
C ASN A 64 -13.55 -9.45 21.93
N ARG A 65 -14.87 -9.29 21.74
CA ARG A 65 -15.48 -8.54 20.62
C ARG A 65 -15.45 -7.01 20.79
N THR A 66 -15.01 -6.52 21.95
CA THR A 66 -15.06 -5.10 22.30
C THR A 66 -13.72 -4.38 22.12
N ASN A 67 -12.60 -5.12 22.05
CA ASN A 67 -11.28 -4.54 21.85
C ASN A 67 -10.97 -4.42 20.36
N TRP A 68 -10.44 -3.26 19.95
CA TRP A 68 -10.01 -3.06 18.58
C TRP A 68 -8.71 -3.81 18.30
N ILE A 69 -8.81 -4.95 17.63
CA ILE A 69 -7.65 -5.79 17.28
C ILE A 69 -7.32 -5.61 15.80
N VAL A 70 -6.58 -4.55 15.50
CA VAL A 70 -6.23 -4.21 14.12
C VAL A 70 -4.96 -4.88 13.61
N THR A 71 -4.16 -5.50 14.49
CA THR A 71 -2.96 -6.23 14.09
C THR A 71 -3.30 -7.54 13.37
N GLY A 72 -2.54 -7.86 12.34
CA GLY A 72 -2.76 -9.04 11.49
C GLY A 72 -2.52 -8.80 10.02
N THR A 73 -2.72 -9.84 9.24
CA THR A 73 -2.54 -9.83 7.79
C THR A 73 -3.88 -9.70 7.09
N TYR A 74 -3.92 -8.82 6.10
CA TYR A 74 -5.06 -8.46 5.30
C TYR A 74 -4.76 -8.74 3.84
N LYS A 75 -5.71 -9.33 3.12
CA LYS A 75 -5.64 -9.48 1.67
C LYS A 75 -6.28 -8.26 1.02
N ILE A 76 -5.56 -7.60 0.12
CA ILE A 76 -6.00 -6.37 -0.54
C ILE A 76 -6.78 -6.72 -1.81
N LYS A 77 -7.84 -5.95 -2.06
CA LYS A 77 -8.53 -5.80 -3.33
C LYS A 77 -8.41 -4.36 -3.79
N CYS A 78 -7.83 -4.14 -4.96
CA CYS A 78 -7.63 -2.81 -5.54
C CYS A 78 -7.93 -2.86 -7.05
N PRO A 79 -9.16 -2.49 -7.47
CA PRO A 79 -9.61 -2.69 -8.85
C PRO A 79 -8.73 -2.01 -9.91
N VAL A 80 -8.13 -0.87 -9.58
CA VAL A 80 -7.25 -0.13 -10.49
C VAL A 80 -5.99 -0.94 -10.77
N ILE A 81 -5.31 -1.41 -9.72
CA ILE A 81 -4.08 -2.20 -9.86
C ILE A 81 -4.41 -3.61 -10.42
N GLU A 82 -5.54 -4.20 -10.03
CA GLU A 82 -5.99 -5.49 -10.56
C GLU A 82 -6.22 -5.48 -12.07
N LYS A 83 -6.76 -4.39 -12.59
CA LYS A 83 -7.02 -4.24 -14.03
C LYS A 83 -5.73 -4.18 -14.84
N ASP A 84 -4.72 -3.48 -14.32
CA ASP A 84 -3.50 -3.18 -15.06
C ASP A 84 -2.42 -4.27 -14.86
N TYR A 85 -2.43 -4.97 -13.73
CA TYR A 85 -1.38 -5.93 -13.34
C TYR A 85 -1.90 -7.34 -12.98
N GLY A 86 -3.22 -7.56 -12.92
CA GLY A 86 -3.82 -8.86 -12.63
C GLY A 86 -4.14 -9.10 -11.15
N GLU A 87 -4.59 -10.32 -10.82
CA GLU A 87 -4.91 -10.72 -9.45
C GLU A 87 -3.68 -11.33 -8.75
N ASP A 88 -2.79 -10.47 -8.21
CA ASP A 88 -1.63 -10.90 -7.42
C ASP A 88 -1.95 -11.07 -5.92
N ASP A 89 -1.04 -11.71 -5.17
CA ASP A 89 -1.13 -11.88 -3.71
C ASP A 89 -0.79 -10.59 -2.94
N ARG A 90 -1.63 -9.58 -3.12
CA ARG A 90 -1.50 -8.28 -2.46
C ARG A 90 -1.91 -8.37 -1.00
N SER A 91 -1.08 -7.82 -0.12
CA SER A 91 -1.33 -7.92 1.32
C SER A 91 -0.81 -6.73 2.12
N ILE A 92 -1.44 -6.48 3.25
CA ILE A 92 -0.97 -5.56 4.30
C ILE A 92 -0.89 -6.38 5.58
N THR A 93 0.23 -6.32 6.29
CA THR A 93 0.35 -6.88 7.64
C THR A 93 0.62 -5.76 8.63
N ILE A 94 -0.33 -5.53 9.54
CA ILE A 94 -0.29 -4.47 10.55
C ILE A 94 0.28 -5.01 11.85
N PHE A 95 1.22 -4.26 12.42
CA PHE A 95 1.93 -4.55 13.66
C PHE A 95 1.81 -3.37 14.62
N ALA A 96 1.86 -3.67 15.91
CA ALA A 96 2.00 -2.67 16.96
C ALA A 96 3.41 -2.78 17.57
N GLU A 97 4.21 -1.73 17.45
CA GLU A 97 5.55 -1.63 18.06
C GLU A 97 5.59 -0.39 18.95
N LYS A 98 5.90 -0.57 20.25
CA LYS A 98 6.07 0.52 21.23
C LYS A 98 4.90 1.54 21.26
N GLY A 99 3.67 1.06 21.03
CA GLY A 99 2.48 1.92 21.00
C GLY A 99 2.28 2.69 19.68
N GLN A 100 3.02 2.35 18.63
CA GLN A 100 2.78 2.86 17.29
C GLN A 100 2.39 1.74 16.34
N LEU A 101 1.51 2.05 15.39
CA LEU A 101 1.13 1.14 14.32
C LEU A 101 2.03 1.31 13.11
N PHE A 102 2.54 0.18 12.64
CA PHE A 102 3.26 0.05 11.39
C PHE A 102 2.60 -1.02 10.56
N ALA A 103 2.83 -1.01 9.25
CA ALA A 103 2.43 -2.10 8.40
C ALA A 103 3.52 -2.46 7.39
N LYS A 104 3.70 -3.75 7.13
CA LYS A 104 4.39 -4.21 5.92
C LYS A 104 3.36 -4.38 4.82
N PHE A 105 3.62 -3.91 3.62
CA PHE A 105 2.67 -4.03 2.52
C PHE A 105 3.32 -4.57 1.24
N ASN A 106 2.50 -5.19 0.40
CA ASN A 106 2.80 -5.56 -0.97
C ASN A 106 1.55 -5.27 -1.83
N MET A 107 1.67 -4.33 -2.77
CA MET A 107 0.63 -3.92 -3.72
C MET A 107 0.81 -4.58 -5.10
N GLY A 108 1.72 -5.55 -5.24
CA GLY A 108 2.08 -6.23 -6.48
C GLY A 108 3.37 -5.65 -7.06
N ILE A 109 3.32 -4.41 -7.53
CA ILE A 109 4.48 -3.73 -8.12
C ILE A 109 5.31 -2.92 -7.12
N ILE A 110 4.72 -2.59 -5.96
CA ILE A 110 5.41 -1.85 -4.90
C ILE A 110 5.24 -2.64 -3.62
N GLU A 111 6.34 -2.79 -2.89
CA GLU A 111 6.35 -3.30 -1.53
C GLU A 111 7.09 -2.35 -0.59
N GLY A 112 6.82 -2.45 0.70
CA GLY A 112 7.48 -1.61 1.68
C GLY A 112 6.82 -1.58 3.04
N TYR A 113 6.98 -0.45 3.72
CA TYR A 113 6.50 -0.23 5.07
C TYR A 113 5.64 1.04 5.15
N MET A 114 4.51 0.93 5.84
CA MET A 114 3.65 2.04 6.23
C MET A 114 3.88 2.37 7.69
N ARG A 115 3.84 3.67 8.00
CA ARG A 115 3.77 4.18 9.36
C ARG A 115 2.43 4.88 9.52
N LEU A 116 1.60 4.38 10.44
CA LEU A 116 0.31 4.99 10.72
C LEU A 116 0.49 6.11 11.73
N GLU A 117 -0.15 7.23 11.44
CA GLU A 117 -0.06 8.50 12.14
C GLU A 117 -1.48 9.03 12.39
N ARG A 118 -1.61 9.88 13.40
CA ARG A 118 -2.90 10.52 13.71
C ARG A 118 -2.78 12.02 13.51
N HIS A 119 -3.80 12.61 12.92
CA HIS A 119 -3.88 14.06 12.83
C HIS A 119 -3.92 14.70 14.22
N ALA A 120 -3.10 15.74 14.42
CA ALA A 120 -3.05 16.55 15.64
C ALA A 120 -4.40 17.18 16.03
N LYS A 121 -5.36 17.27 15.09
CA LYS A 121 -6.68 17.88 15.28
C LYS A 121 -7.65 17.02 16.10
N ASP A 122 -7.36 15.75 16.34
CA ASP A 122 -8.24 14.86 17.13
C ASP A 122 -7.95 14.90 18.64
N ILE A 123 -7.22 15.91 19.11
CA ILE A 123 -7.08 16.20 20.53
C ILE A 123 -8.35 16.96 20.94
N PRO A 124 -9.26 16.40 21.76
CA PRO A 124 -10.30 17.22 22.37
C PRO A 124 -9.60 18.32 23.14
N THR A 125 -9.86 19.57 22.77
CA THR A 125 -9.37 20.77 23.44
C THR A 125 -9.95 20.78 24.86
N SER A 126 -9.33 20.03 25.76
CA SER A 126 -9.73 19.96 27.15
C SER A 126 -9.23 21.21 27.86
N GLY A 127 -10.13 22.18 28.02
CA GLY A 127 -10.06 23.19 29.08
C GLY A 127 -9.15 24.38 28.80
N GLY A 128 -9.73 25.58 28.85
CA GLY A 128 -8.99 26.84 28.83
C GLY A 128 -7.96 26.90 29.96
N GLY A 129 -6.70 27.12 29.56
CA GLY A 129 -5.67 27.72 30.38
C GLY A 129 -5.30 29.04 29.72
N ALA A 130 -5.34 30.11 30.51
CA ALA A 130 -5.25 31.49 30.07
C ALA A 130 -4.09 31.78 29.10
N ASP A 131 -4.46 32.56 28.10
CA ASP A 131 -3.67 33.55 27.39
C ASP A 131 -2.52 34.12 28.24
N THR A 132 -1.29 33.70 27.95
CA THR A 132 -0.12 34.57 28.10
C THR A 132 0.56 34.65 26.75
N GLY A 133 0.12 35.64 25.98
CA GLY A 133 0.65 35.98 24.68
C GLY A 133 2.17 36.08 24.67
N THR A 134 2.79 35.26 23.84
CA THR A 134 4.07 35.60 23.22
C THR A 134 3.76 35.94 21.77
N THR A 135 3.71 37.25 21.51
CA THR A 135 3.57 37.85 20.19
C THR A 135 4.50 37.17 19.19
N ALA A 136 3.91 36.50 18.20
CA ALA A 136 4.60 36.04 17.01
C ALA A 136 5.24 37.26 16.32
N LYS A 137 6.56 37.38 16.39
CA LYS A 137 7.34 38.30 15.56
C LYS A 137 7.10 37.92 14.10
N LYS A 138 6.22 38.66 13.42
CA LYS A 138 6.18 38.74 11.95
C LYS A 138 7.59 39.10 11.48
N ARG A 139 8.34 38.12 10.99
CA ARG A 139 9.59 38.37 10.27
C ARG A 139 9.23 39.09 8.97
N LYS A 140 9.74 40.31 8.84
CA LYS A 140 9.67 41.12 7.62
C LYS A 140 10.34 40.32 6.51
N ARG A 141 9.60 39.98 5.46
CA ARG A 141 10.14 39.45 4.20
C ARG A 141 11.06 40.54 3.63
N ALA A 142 12.36 40.34 3.75
CA ALA A 142 13.33 41.11 2.97
C ALA A 142 13.23 40.60 1.54
N GLU A 143 12.92 41.49 0.61
CA GLU A 143 13.14 41.29 -0.82
C GLU A 143 14.66 41.13 -0.98
N PHE A 144 15.11 39.89 -1.19
CA PHE A 144 16.48 39.62 -1.58
C PHE A 144 16.53 39.73 -3.09
N GLU A 145 17.31 40.70 -3.55
CA GLU A 145 17.80 40.79 -4.92
C GLU A 145 18.56 39.50 -5.27
N ASP A 146 18.38 39.04 -6.52
CA ASP A 146 19.06 37.88 -7.11
C ASP A 146 20.59 38.10 -7.09
N GLU A 147 21.25 37.67 -6.02
CA GLU A 147 22.68 37.40 -6.02
C GLU A 147 22.89 35.89 -6.21
N ASP A 148 23.62 35.53 -7.27
CA ASP A 148 24.07 34.18 -7.58
C ASP A 148 24.83 33.58 -6.38
N ILE A 149 24.11 32.83 -5.53
CA ILE A 149 24.70 32.13 -4.40
C ILE A 149 25.60 31.01 -4.96
N PRO A 150 26.92 31.02 -4.68
CA PRO A 150 27.82 29.97 -5.12
C PRO A 150 27.36 28.62 -4.56
N TYR A 151 27.23 27.64 -5.45
CA TYR A 151 26.92 26.26 -5.08
C TYR A 151 28.04 25.72 -4.17
N ASP A 152 27.76 25.54 -2.89
CA ASP A 152 28.65 24.86 -1.94
C ASP A 152 28.31 23.36 -1.91
N PRO A 153 29.17 22.48 -2.48
CA PRO A 153 28.95 21.04 -2.48
C PRO A 153 29.14 20.38 -1.09
N TYR A 154 29.47 21.15 -0.04
CA TYR A 154 29.70 20.65 1.32
C TYR A 154 28.68 21.15 2.35
N ASP A 155 27.60 21.83 1.94
CA ASP A 155 26.48 22.17 2.83
C ASP A 155 25.60 20.93 3.11
N SER A 156 26.17 20.01 3.90
CA SER A 156 25.50 18.82 4.45
C SER A 156 24.45 19.16 5.52
N ASP A 157 24.26 20.44 5.84
CA ASP A 157 23.28 20.92 6.82
C ASP A 157 21.96 21.37 6.18
N ARG A 158 21.78 21.14 4.86
CA ARG A 158 20.46 20.98 4.25
C ARG A 158 19.79 19.70 4.77
N ARG A 159 19.46 19.70 6.07
CA ARG A 159 18.40 18.85 6.58
C ARG A 159 17.17 19.16 5.74
N SER A 160 16.75 18.18 4.95
CA SER A 160 15.42 18.12 4.37
C SER A 160 14.42 18.65 5.41
N PRO A 161 13.46 19.52 5.01
CA PRO A 161 12.53 20.14 5.94
C PRO A 161 12.04 19.07 6.90
N THR A 162 12.35 19.25 8.18
CA THR A 162 12.06 18.27 9.22
C THR A 162 10.60 17.90 9.02
N PRO A 163 10.27 16.63 8.68
CA PRO A 163 8.90 16.29 8.38
C PRO A 163 8.08 16.75 9.58
N GLU A 164 7.09 17.63 9.35
CA GLU A 164 6.28 18.29 10.37
C GLU A 164 6.15 17.37 11.60
N GLU A 165 6.57 17.86 12.77
CA GLU A 165 6.70 17.10 14.03
C GLU A 165 5.73 15.91 14.04
N PHE A 166 6.25 14.69 14.04
CA PHE A 166 5.41 13.49 14.02
C PHE A 166 4.53 13.47 15.28
N HIS A 167 3.21 13.61 15.11
CA HIS A 167 2.29 13.64 16.24
C HIS A 167 1.84 12.21 16.60
N LEU A 168 2.52 11.62 17.58
CA LEU A 168 1.99 10.45 18.29
C LEU A 168 0.94 10.95 19.29
N GLY A 169 -0.31 11.06 18.85
CA GLY A 169 -1.42 11.42 19.73
C GLY A 169 -1.55 10.44 20.92
N LYS A 170 -2.27 10.85 21.98
CA LYS A 170 -2.49 10.02 23.19
C LYS A 170 -3.18 8.66 22.92
N VAL A 171 -3.87 8.55 21.79
CA VAL A 171 -4.55 7.33 21.35
C VAL A 171 -3.62 6.63 20.37
N THR A 172 -3.15 5.46 20.77
CA THR A 172 -2.14 4.67 20.05
C THR A 172 -2.75 3.57 19.17
N MET A 173 -4.06 3.34 19.29
CA MET A 173 -4.78 2.26 18.62
C MET A 173 -6.13 2.75 18.08
N PRO A 174 -6.61 2.22 16.95
CA PRO A 174 -7.94 2.46 16.42
C PRO A 174 -9.02 2.15 17.47
N SER A 175 -10.13 2.88 17.39
CA SER A 175 -11.25 2.82 18.33
C SER A 175 -12.54 3.20 17.61
N PRO A 176 -13.74 2.98 18.22
CA PRO A 176 -14.98 3.41 17.61
C PRO A 176 -15.03 4.93 17.38
N GLU A 177 -14.43 5.72 18.28
CA GLU A 177 -14.35 7.17 18.12
C GLU A 177 -13.34 7.59 17.05
N TYR A 178 -12.29 6.78 16.85
CA TYR A 178 -11.19 7.09 15.93
C TYR A 178 -10.83 5.89 15.03
N PRO A 179 -11.72 5.55 14.07
CA PRO A 179 -11.52 4.42 13.16
C PRO A 179 -10.60 4.75 11.98
N SER A 180 -10.35 6.02 11.69
CA SER A 180 -9.51 6.45 10.58
C SER A 180 -8.14 6.91 11.04
N TRP A 181 -7.13 6.56 10.26
CA TRP A 181 -5.72 6.86 10.49
C TRP A 181 -5.09 7.37 9.20
N ASP A 182 -4.26 8.40 9.34
CA ASP A 182 -3.40 8.80 8.25
C ASP A 182 -2.18 7.88 8.23
N TYR A 183 -1.52 7.78 7.09
CA TYR A 183 -0.29 7.04 6.99
C TYR A 183 0.62 7.62 5.93
N ARG A 184 1.91 7.41 6.15
CA ARG A 184 2.97 7.58 5.15
C ARG A 184 3.54 6.21 4.84
N TRP A 185 4.08 6.05 3.65
CA TRP A 185 4.73 4.81 3.26
C TRP A 185 6.08 5.08 2.63
N ARG A 186 6.96 4.08 2.72
CA ARG A 186 8.25 4.02 2.05
C ARG A 186 8.37 2.64 1.43
N GLY A 187 8.89 2.55 0.22
CA GLY A 187 8.89 1.29 -0.50
C GLY A 187 9.80 1.28 -1.72
N THR A 188 9.84 0.12 -2.35
CA THR A 188 10.64 -0.20 -3.53
C THR A 188 9.77 -0.84 -4.60
N ASP A 189 10.12 -0.60 -5.86
CA ASP A 189 9.58 -1.36 -6.98
C ASP A 189 9.99 -2.84 -6.84
N THR A 190 9.03 -3.75 -6.95
CA THR A 190 9.26 -5.20 -6.88
C THR A 190 10.01 -5.74 -8.12
N GLY A 191 9.93 -5.05 -9.26
CA GLY A 191 10.61 -5.42 -10.51
C GLY A 191 12.05 -4.92 -10.60
N CYS A 192 12.28 -3.65 -10.26
CA CYS A 192 13.58 -2.99 -10.44
C CYS A 192 14.36 -2.77 -9.13
N GLY A 193 13.71 -2.88 -7.97
CA GLY A 193 14.31 -2.57 -6.67
C GLY A 193 14.55 -1.08 -6.44
N GLU A 194 14.06 -0.21 -7.33
CA GLU A 194 14.22 1.23 -7.21
C GLU A 194 13.35 1.79 -6.09
N HIS A 195 13.93 2.67 -5.28
CA HIS A 195 13.25 3.31 -4.18
C HIS A 195 12.26 4.36 -4.67
N GLN A 196 11.06 4.35 -4.08
CA GLN A 196 10.03 5.34 -4.38
C GLN A 196 10.31 6.64 -3.62
N ILE A 197 11.11 7.51 -4.25
CA ILE A 197 11.45 8.84 -3.74
C ILE A 197 10.16 9.66 -3.56
N ASP A 198 10.11 10.52 -2.55
CA ASP A 198 8.99 11.41 -2.23
C ASP A 198 7.68 10.72 -1.79
N SER A 199 7.64 9.39 -1.73
CA SER A 199 6.46 8.63 -1.29
C SER A 199 5.96 9.05 0.10
N GLU A 200 6.87 9.48 0.97
CA GLU A 200 6.55 9.95 2.32
C GLU A 200 6.00 11.37 2.39
N LYS A 201 6.17 12.19 1.35
CA LYS A 201 5.69 13.58 1.33
C LYS A 201 4.17 13.66 1.28
N LYS A 202 3.51 12.58 0.85
CA LYS A 202 2.06 12.51 0.73
C LYS A 202 1.44 11.66 1.85
N PHE A 203 0.40 12.22 2.46
CA PHE A 203 -0.42 11.49 3.41
C PHE A 203 -1.55 10.76 2.69
N TYR A 204 -1.76 9.52 3.10
CA TYR A 204 -2.88 8.70 2.70
C TYR A 204 -3.73 8.35 3.90
N LYS A 205 -4.96 7.91 3.68
CA LYS A 205 -5.90 7.57 4.74
C LYS A 205 -6.29 6.10 4.69
N MET A 206 -6.43 5.50 5.87
CA MET A 206 -6.94 4.15 6.08
C MET A 206 -8.03 4.19 7.15
N THR A 207 -9.17 3.53 6.92
CA THR A 207 -10.27 3.43 7.86
C THR A 207 -10.54 1.97 8.19
N PHE A 208 -10.58 1.68 9.48
CA PHE A 208 -10.96 0.39 10.03
C PHE A 208 -12.48 0.37 10.25
N LEU A 209 -13.21 -0.47 9.51
CA LEU A 209 -14.68 -0.39 9.43
C LEU A 209 -15.40 -1.10 10.58
N GLU A 210 -14.73 -1.99 11.29
CA GLU A 210 -15.32 -2.83 12.33
C GLU A 210 -14.42 -2.88 13.56
N PRO A 211 -14.97 -3.09 14.78
CA PRO A 211 -14.17 -3.22 15.99
C PRO A 211 -13.08 -4.29 15.88
N LEU A 212 -13.37 -5.43 15.29
CA LEU A 212 -12.37 -6.49 15.11
C LEU A 212 -11.37 -6.20 13.99
N GLY A 213 -11.48 -5.04 13.34
CA GLY A 213 -10.66 -4.65 12.20
C GLY A 213 -10.72 -5.70 11.09
N MET A 214 -11.87 -6.30 10.82
CA MET A 214 -11.96 -7.36 9.80
C MET A 214 -11.83 -6.81 8.39
N THR A 215 -12.28 -5.58 8.19
CA THR A 215 -12.22 -4.89 6.92
C THR A 215 -11.58 -3.52 7.12
N ILE A 216 -10.64 -3.20 6.24
CA ILE A 216 -10.06 -1.88 6.10
C ILE A 216 -10.36 -1.34 4.71
N GLU A 217 -10.61 -0.05 4.62
CA GLU A 217 -10.62 0.69 3.36
C GLU A 217 -9.54 1.76 3.41
N GLY A 218 -9.03 2.16 2.26
CA GLY A 218 -8.06 3.24 2.22
C GLY A 218 -7.76 3.71 0.82
N THR A 219 -6.86 4.68 0.74
CA THR A 219 -6.30 5.20 -0.50
C THR A 219 -4.83 4.87 -0.57
N PHE A 220 -4.30 4.50 -1.73
CA PHE A 220 -2.87 4.32 -1.98
C PHE A 220 -2.50 5.01 -3.29
N GLY A 221 -1.31 5.59 -3.37
CA GLY A 221 -0.81 6.23 -4.57
C GLY A 221 0.70 6.12 -4.66
N SER A 222 1.21 6.10 -5.88
CA SER A 222 2.62 6.02 -6.23
C SER A 222 2.88 6.76 -7.56
N GLU A 223 4.12 6.71 -8.07
CA GLU A 223 4.39 7.26 -9.40
C GLU A 223 3.74 6.42 -10.53
N TYR A 224 3.63 5.10 -10.34
CA TYR A 224 2.99 4.20 -11.31
C TYR A 224 1.47 4.30 -11.30
N HIS A 225 0.88 4.63 -10.13
CA HIS A 225 -0.56 4.72 -9.96
C HIS A 225 -0.95 6.03 -9.31
N LYS A 226 -1.82 6.79 -9.98
CA LYS A 226 -2.60 7.82 -9.32
C LYS A 226 -3.33 7.22 -8.12
N ASP A 227 -3.70 8.08 -7.18
CA ASP A 227 -4.46 7.69 -6.00
C ASP A 227 -5.61 6.75 -6.35
N CYS A 228 -5.56 5.56 -5.79
CA CYS A 228 -6.53 4.50 -5.97
C CYS A 228 -7.08 4.08 -4.61
N SER A 229 -8.36 3.69 -4.60
CA SER A 229 -8.99 3.14 -3.40
C SER A 229 -8.75 1.64 -3.33
N PHE A 230 -8.49 1.15 -2.12
CA PHE A 230 -8.39 -0.28 -1.84
C PHE A 230 -9.34 -0.66 -0.71
N MET A 231 -9.75 -1.93 -0.73
CA MET A 231 -10.34 -2.60 0.42
C MET A 231 -9.43 -3.76 0.81
N ALA A 232 -9.32 -4.09 2.09
CA ALA A 232 -8.62 -5.28 2.50
C ALA A 232 -9.36 -6.03 3.61
N HIS A 233 -9.31 -7.36 3.54
CA HIS A 233 -9.99 -8.24 4.49
C HIS A 233 -8.97 -9.04 5.29
N LYS A 234 -9.17 -9.11 6.61
CA LYS A 234 -8.29 -9.80 7.53
C LYS A 234 -8.33 -11.31 7.29
N ILE A 235 -7.19 -11.89 6.97
CA ILE A 235 -7.02 -13.32 6.70
C ILE A 235 -6.24 -14.05 7.80
N ALA A 236 -5.54 -13.31 8.66
CA ALA A 236 -4.81 -13.86 9.81
C ALA A 236 -4.73 -12.87 10.97
N THR A 237 -4.80 -13.36 12.20
CA THR A 237 -4.50 -12.59 13.41
C THR A 237 -3.01 -12.25 13.48
N GLY A 238 -2.67 -11.06 13.96
CA GLY A 238 -1.29 -10.65 14.15
C GLY A 238 -0.58 -11.51 15.19
N LYS A 239 0.57 -12.07 14.82
CA LYS A 239 1.58 -12.45 15.80
C LYS A 239 2.33 -11.20 16.24
N PRO A 240 2.92 -11.18 17.44
CA PRO A 240 3.94 -10.19 17.77
C PRO A 240 4.98 -10.15 16.64
N TYR A 241 5.39 -8.94 16.25
CA TYR A 241 6.47 -8.81 15.27
C TYR A 241 7.78 -9.12 15.99
N ASP A 242 8.53 -10.11 15.51
CA ASP A 242 9.79 -10.54 16.12
C ASP A 242 10.98 -9.63 15.73
N GLY A 243 10.78 -8.68 14.80
CA GLY A 243 11.81 -7.74 14.34
C GLY A 243 11.62 -6.30 14.85
N ASN A 244 12.40 -5.38 14.30
CA ASN A 244 12.25 -3.94 14.53
C ASN A 244 11.67 -3.28 13.27
N ILE A 245 10.33 -3.13 13.20
CA ILE A 245 9.67 -2.62 12.00
C ILE A 245 9.90 -1.12 11.85
N SER A 246 10.06 -0.42 12.98
CA SER A 246 10.42 1.00 12.97
C SER A 246 11.79 1.25 12.32
N GLU A 247 12.75 0.35 12.54
CA GLU A 247 14.07 0.38 11.89
C GLU A 247 13.98 0.03 10.41
N ALA A 248 13.25 -1.03 10.04
CA ALA A 248 13.04 -1.38 8.64
C ALA A 248 12.36 -0.24 7.84
N TRP A 249 11.44 0.49 8.47
CA TRP A 249 10.86 1.70 7.88
C TRP A 249 11.88 2.85 7.79
N ALA A 250 12.73 3.02 8.80
CA ALA A 250 13.75 4.06 8.83
C ALA A 250 14.85 3.86 7.77
N GLU A 251 15.25 2.62 7.52
CA GLU A 251 16.25 2.24 6.51
C GLU A 251 15.82 2.58 5.07
N LEU A 252 14.52 2.71 4.81
CA LEU A 252 13.98 3.14 3.52
C LEU A 252 13.83 4.67 3.40
N SER A 253 14.36 5.45 4.34
CA SER A 253 14.40 6.91 4.19
C SER A 253 15.37 7.32 3.08
N GLU A 254 15.06 8.44 2.42
CA GLU A 254 15.96 9.05 1.42
C GLU A 254 17.34 9.33 2.02
N ASP A 255 17.38 9.85 3.25
CA ASP A 255 18.62 10.09 3.97
C ASP A 255 19.43 8.79 4.09
N ALA A 256 18.82 7.68 4.55
CA ALA A 256 19.52 6.41 4.70
C ALA A 256 20.01 5.80 3.38
N ILE A 257 19.31 6.06 2.28
CA ILE A 257 19.66 5.58 0.94
C ILE A 257 20.82 6.39 0.36
N SER A 258 20.82 7.72 0.57
CA SER A 258 21.84 8.63 0.01
C SER A 258 23.28 8.35 0.48
N TYR A 259 23.44 7.59 1.56
CA TYR A 259 24.74 7.23 2.14
C TYR A 259 25.22 5.81 1.79
N ARG A 260 24.55 5.09 0.88
CA ARG A 260 24.96 3.77 0.39
C ARG A 260 25.58 3.86 -1.00
#